data_AF-A0A318PGE4-F1
#
_entry.id   AF-A0A318PGE4-F1
#
_cell.length_a   1.000
_cell.length_b   1.000
_cell.length_c   1.000
_cell.angle_alpha   90.00
_cell.angle_beta   90.00
_cell.angle_gamma   90.00
#
_symmetry.space_group_name_H-M   'P 1'
#
loop_
_entity.id
_entity.type
_entity.pdbx_description
1 polymer ?
#
loop_
_entity_poly.entity_id
_entity_poly.type
_entity_poly.pdbx_seq_one_letter_code
_entity_poly.pdbx_strand_id
1 'polypeptide(L)'
;MVFDFHNRKYSRHVRNIARRQPVRRILVTSVRVPKRERMLHDVFRRLRNTKHKVDFVTAQMRDRGKFGNINTALATVKLQDYDWVVITDDDVALPPRFLDGFISLCEVMGLKISQPAHRYHSYTSFTFNYRKWNSLGRITRYVEDGPVTAFHRDAMAYVYPFPELRWAWATDIAFCNAARHNHHNVGIVDYTAIEHLKPAGQDYPMQAAKAEARAFLSRQALRPDRRELFRNMEILRDIQPDHLSYDVPCLMGMPATWPVAQP
;
A
#
# COMPACT_ATOMS: atom_id res chain seq x y z
N MET A 1 1.09 -13.90 -21.11
CA MET A 1 1.34 -12.44 -21.11
C MET A 1 0.03 -11.74 -21.52
N VAL A 2 -0.96 -11.71 -20.63
CA VAL A 2 -2.23 -11.01 -20.91
C VAL A 2 -1.95 -9.52 -20.80
N PHE A 3 -2.01 -8.85 -21.94
CA PHE A 3 -1.85 -7.40 -22.02
C PHE A 3 -2.84 -6.74 -21.05
N ASP A 4 -2.29 -6.03 -20.08
CA ASP A 4 -3.06 -5.23 -19.12
C ASP A 4 -3.59 -3.97 -19.83
N PHE A 5 -4.60 -4.16 -20.70
CA PHE A 5 -5.19 -3.12 -21.54
C PHE A 5 -5.80 -1.96 -20.75
N HIS A 6 -6.05 -2.17 -19.46
CA HIS A 6 -6.68 -1.22 -18.54
C HIS A 6 -6.05 0.18 -18.58
N ASN A 7 -4.72 0.22 -18.66
CA ASN A 7 -3.96 1.45 -18.47
C ASN A 7 -3.63 2.20 -19.76
N ARG A 8 -4.02 1.67 -20.95
CA ARG A 8 -3.66 2.33 -22.21
C ARG A 8 -4.23 3.74 -22.31
N LYS A 9 -5.49 3.93 -21.87
CA LYS A 9 -6.19 5.22 -21.82
C LYS A 9 -5.37 6.29 -21.09
N TYR A 10 -4.87 5.94 -19.91
CA TYR A 10 -4.18 6.88 -19.00
C TYR A 10 -2.67 6.95 -19.19
N SER A 11 -2.10 6.04 -19.99
CA SER A 11 -0.65 5.86 -20.09
C SER A 11 0.14 7.09 -20.51
N ARG A 12 -0.41 7.92 -21.42
CA ARG A 12 0.24 9.18 -21.82
C ARG A 12 0.17 10.21 -20.70
N HIS A 13 -1.01 10.40 -20.09
CA HIS A 13 -1.23 11.35 -19.00
C HIS A 13 -0.34 11.05 -17.79
N VAL A 14 -0.36 9.81 -17.28
CA VAL A 14 0.46 9.43 -16.12
C VAL A 14 1.95 9.58 -16.42
N ARG A 15 2.42 9.20 -17.62
CA ARG A 15 3.83 9.42 -18.01
C ARG A 15 4.19 10.90 -18.08
N ASN A 16 3.29 11.75 -18.56
CA ASN A 16 3.55 13.20 -18.63
C ASN A 16 3.63 13.83 -17.24
N ILE A 17 2.72 13.46 -16.33
CA ILE A 17 2.75 13.89 -14.93
C ILE A 17 4.04 13.43 -14.27
N ALA A 18 4.35 12.13 -14.40
CA ALA A 18 5.57 11.57 -13.84
C ALA A 18 6.84 12.21 -14.43
N ARG A 19 6.82 12.72 -15.66
CA ARG A 19 7.97 13.46 -16.22
C ARG A 19 8.11 14.87 -15.65
N ARG A 20 7.00 15.55 -15.36
CA ARG A 20 6.98 16.94 -14.89
C ARG A 20 7.23 17.08 -13.38
N GLN A 21 6.83 16.08 -12.60
CA GLN A 21 7.02 16.13 -11.16
C GLN A 21 8.50 16.07 -10.76
N PRO A 22 8.87 16.63 -9.60
CA PRO A 22 10.22 16.53 -9.06
C PRO A 22 10.72 15.09 -8.91
N VAL A 23 12.04 14.94 -8.93
CA VAL A 23 12.70 13.70 -8.48
C VAL A 23 12.58 13.65 -6.96
N ARG A 24 12.26 12.46 -6.44
CA ARG A 24 12.11 12.19 -5.00
C ARG A 24 13.21 11.28 -4.50
N ARG A 25 13.54 11.40 -3.22
CA ARG A 25 14.38 10.44 -2.48
C ARG A 25 13.46 9.42 -1.82
N ILE A 26 13.58 8.17 -2.21
CA ILE A 26 12.72 7.08 -1.77
C ILE A 26 13.58 6.04 -1.04
N LEU A 27 13.22 5.72 0.18
CA LEU A 27 13.76 4.58 0.89
C LEU A 27 12.85 3.37 0.65
N VAL A 28 13.38 2.31 0.07
CA VAL A 28 12.68 1.03 -0.02
C VAL A 28 13.19 0.12 1.10
N THR A 29 12.26 -0.48 1.85
CA THR A 29 12.57 -1.46 2.88
C THR A 29 11.77 -2.74 2.73
N SER A 30 12.35 -3.84 3.19
CA SER A 30 11.75 -5.17 3.14
C SER A 30 12.36 -6.09 4.20
N VAL A 31 11.66 -7.17 4.53
CA VAL A 31 12.18 -8.26 5.34
C VAL A 31 12.80 -9.31 4.42
N ARG A 32 14.07 -9.62 4.62
CA ARG A 32 14.74 -10.75 3.97
C ARG A 32 14.27 -12.06 4.58
N VAL A 33 13.39 -12.74 3.87
CA VAL A 33 12.96 -14.10 4.19
C VAL A 33 14.03 -15.09 3.68
N PRO A 34 14.55 -15.99 4.54
CA PRO A 34 15.53 -16.98 4.13
C PRO A 34 15.06 -17.78 2.91
N LYS A 35 15.96 -18.03 1.96
CA LYS A 35 15.71 -18.76 0.70
C LYS A 35 14.84 -18.01 -0.32
N ARG A 36 14.44 -16.75 -0.06
CA ARG A 36 13.69 -15.89 -1.00
C ARG A 36 14.48 -14.68 -1.50
N GLU A 37 15.81 -14.69 -1.31
CA GLU A 37 16.69 -13.55 -1.61
C GLU A 37 16.65 -13.14 -3.08
N ARG A 38 16.54 -14.12 -3.99
CA ARG A 38 16.42 -13.88 -5.43
C ARG A 38 15.12 -13.14 -5.77
N MET A 39 14.00 -13.51 -5.15
CA MET A 39 12.71 -12.86 -5.37
C MET A 39 12.77 -11.39 -4.92
N LEU A 40 13.31 -11.15 -3.73
CA LEU A 40 13.49 -9.78 -3.21
C LEU A 40 14.41 -8.95 -4.12
N HIS A 41 15.51 -9.56 -4.59
CA HIS A 41 16.43 -8.89 -5.52
C HIS A 41 15.73 -8.51 -6.83
N ASP A 42 14.84 -9.37 -7.36
CA ASP A 42 14.06 -9.07 -8.57
C ASP A 42 13.08 -7.91 -8.34
N VAL A 43 12.39 -7.86 -7.19
CA VAL A 43 11.55 -6.72 -6.78
C VAL A 43 12.37 -5.43 -6.71
N PHE A 44 13.54 -5.47 -6.05
CA PHE A 44 14.42 -4.30 -5.93
C PHE A 44 14.95 -3.85 -7.28
N ARG A 45 15.28 -4.77 -8.20
CA ARG A 45 15.67 -4.42 -9.57
C ARG A 45 14.54 -3.68 -10.30
N ARG A 46 13.29 -4.08 -10.10
CA ARG A 46 12.12 -3.39 -10.68
C ARG A 46 11.94 -2.00 -10.08
N LEU A 47 12.10 -1.86 -8.76
CA LEU A 47 11.99 -0.57 -8.06
C LEU A 47 13.13 0.40 -8.41
N ARG A 48 14.33 -0.10 -8.72
CA ARG A 48 15.46 0.71 -9.22
C ARG A 48 15.20 1.32 -10.61
N ASN A 49 14.30 0.74 -11.40
CA ASN A 49 13.98 1.25 -12.72
C ASN A 49 13.00 2.43 -12.63
N THR A 50 13.52 3.59 -12.27
CA THR A 50 12.76 4.81 -11.97
C THR A 50 13.59 6.06 -12.23
N LYS A 51 12.94 7.22 -12.35
CA LYS A 51 13.63 8.53 -12.31
C LYS A 51 14.03 8.95 -10.88
N HIS A 52 13.44 8.34 -9.85
CA HIS A 52 13.64 8.71 -8.46
C HIS A 52 15.00 8.23 -7.94
N LYS A 53 15.52 8.88 -6.89
CA LYS A 53 16.70 8.39 -6.17
C LYS A 53 16.24 7.36 -5.16
N VAL A 54 16.69 6.11 -5.28
CA VAL A 54 16.19 5.01 -4.45
C VAL A 54 17.32 4.36 -3.67
N ASP A 55 17.20 4.40 -2.35
CA ASP A 55 18.06 3.65 -1.44
C ASP A 55 17.30 2.42 -0.93
N PHE A 56 18.04 1.36 -0.59
CA PHE A 56 17.47 0.10 -0.13
C PHE A 56 18.08 -0.27 1.22
N VAL A 57 17.22 -0.50 2.21
CA VAL A 57 17.61 -1.08 3.49
C VAL A 57 16.79 -2.34 3.72
N THR A 58 17.36 -3.36 4.35
CA THR A 58 16.62 -4.61 4.58
C THR A 58 16.82 -5.10 5.99
N ALA A 59 15.73 -5.61 6.57
CA ALA A 59 15.78 -6.32 7.84
C ALA A 59 16.05 -7.80 7.58
N GLN A 60 16.73 -8.48 8.50
CA GLN A 60 16.67 -9.94 8.53
C GLN A 60 15.36 -10.37 9.18
N MET A 61 14.75 -11.45 8.69
CA MET A 61 13.59 -12.03 9.37
C MET A 61 14.01 -12.55 10.75
N ARG A 62 13.46 -11.95 11.79
CA ARG A 62 13.59 -12.36 13.20
C ARG A 62 12.20 -12.43 13.85
N ASP A 63 12.17 -12.78 15.12
CA ASP A 63 10.96 -13.06 15.88
C ASP A 63 10.05 -11.86 16.22
N ARG A 64 10.41 -10.65 15.76
CA ARG A 64 9.69 -9.39 16.02
C ARG A 64 8.51 -9.11 15.08
N GLY A 65 8.19 -10.03 14.18
CA GLY A 65 7.22 -9.81 13.11
C GLY A 65 7.70 -8.84 12.03
N LYS A 66 6.88 -8.61 10.99
CA LYS A 66 7.25 -7.82 9.80
C LYS A 66 7.72 -6.41 10.18
N PHE A 67 6.89 -5.69 10.92
CA PHE A 67 7.13 -4.28 11.25
C PHE A 67 8.21 -4.07 12.32
N GLY A 68 8.36 -4.96 13.30
CA GLY A 68 9.48 -4.88 14.24
C GLY A 68 10.84 -5.14 13.59
N ASN A 69 10.89 -6.05 12.61
CA ASN A 69 12.08 -6.24 11.78
C ASN A 69 12.36 -4.97 10.95
N ILE A 70 11.33 -4.39 10.32
CA ILE A 70 11.45 -3.14 9.55
C ILE A 70 11.91 -1.97 10.43
N ASN A 71 11.40 -1.81 11.64
CA ASN A 71 11.85 -0.78 12.59
C ASN A 71 13.37 -0.85 12.81
N THR A 72 13.90 -2.07 12.96
CA THR A 72 15.34 -2.32 13.13
C THR A 72 16.14 -1.86 11.91
N ALA A 73 15.62 -2.11 10.69
CA ALA A 73 16.27 -1.65 9.46
C ALA A 73 16.21 -0.11 9.33
N LEU A 74 15.04 0.48 9.59
CA LEU A 74 14.82 1.92 9.49
C LEU A 74 15.62 2.72 10.53
N ALA A 75 15.93 2.14 11.69
CA ALA A 75 16.77 2.78 12.71
C ALA A 75 18.23 3.00 12.25
N THR A 76 18.67 2.36 11.16
CA THR A 76 20.05 2.50 10.63
C THR A 76 20.20 3.66 9.65
N VAL A 77 19.11 4.37 9.34
CA VAL A 77 19.08 5.45 8.35
C VAL A 77 18.42 6.70 8.93
N LYS A 78 18.77 7.84 8.36
CA LYS A 78 18.21 9.13 8.73
C LYS A 78 16.91 9.38 7.95
N LEU A 79 15.76 8.96 8.50
CA LEU A 79 14.46 8.97 7.79
C LEU A 79 14.06 10.32 7.19
N GLN A 80 14.46 11.43 7.82
CA GLN A 80 14.17 12.78 7.35
C GLN A 80 14.81 13.14 5.99
N ASP A 81 15.81 12.36 5.55
CA ASP A 81 16.48 12.52 4.25
C ASP A 81 15.67 11.92 3.08
N TYR A 82 14.53 11.31 3.37
CA TYR A 82 13.65 10.67 2.39
C TYR A 82 12.28 11.37 2.34
N ASP A 83 11.75 11.50 1.12
CA ASP A 83 10.40 12.01 0.87
C ASP A 83 9.35 10.91 1.11
N TRP A 84 9.73 9.66 0.81
CA TRP A 84 8.88 8.49 0.86
C TRP A 84 9.63 7.28 1.43
N VAL A 85 8.94 6.50 2.25
CA VAL A 85 9.36 5.17 2.67
C VAL A 85 8.39 4.16 2.05
N VAL A 86 8.91 3.23 1.26
CA VAL A 86 8.14 2.16 0.61
C VAL A 86 8.51 0.84 1.27
N ILE A 87 7.53 0.17 1.85
CA ILE A 87 7.65 -1.17 2.41
C ILE A 87 7.15 -2.14 1.35
N THR A 88 7.94 -3.16 1.04
CA THR A 88 7.57 -4.21 0.07
C THR A 88 7.84 -5.60 0.62
N ASP A 89 6.97 -6.55 0.31
CA ASP A 89 7.26 -7.98 0.43
C ASP A 89 8.06 -8.44 -0.81
N ASP A 90 8.58 -9.66 -0.80
CA ASP A 90 9.45 -10.19 -1.87
C ASP A 90 8.69 -10.95 -2.97
N ASP A 91 7.41 -11.22 -2.78
CA ASP A 91 6.53 -12.01 -3.64
C ASP A 91 5.48 -11.15 -4.34
N VAL A 92 5.93 -10.00 -4.84
CA VAL A 92 5.11 -9.06 -5.60
C VAL A 92 5.63 -8.88 -7.04
N ALA A 93 4.73 -8.97 -8.02
CA ALA A 93 5.01 -8.57 -9.39
C ALA A 93 4.60 -7.11 -9.61
N LEU A 94 5.57 -6.26 -9.93
CA LEU A 94 5.41 -4.83 -10.16
C LEU A 94 5.29 -4.50 -11.65
N PRO A 95 4.44 -3.54 -12.05
CA PRO A 95 4.44 -3.03 -13.42
C PRO A 95 5.75 -2.26 -13.73
N PRO A 96 6.11 -2.10 -15.01
CA PRO A 96 7.28 -1.31 -15.40
C PRO A 96 7.20 0.13 -14.91
N ARG A 97 8.35 0.68 -14.48
CA ARG A 97 8.46 2.06 -13.95
C ARG A 97 7.45 2.35 -12.84
N PHE A 98 7.22 1.35 -11.98
CA PHE A 98 6.22 1.39 -10.91
C PHE A 98 6.27 2.68 -10.09
N LEU A 99 7.43 3.02 -9.53
CA LEU A 99 7.58 4.19 -8.65
C LEU A 99 7.26 5.51 -9.37
N ASP A 100 7.61 5.63 -10.65
CA ASP A 100 7.31 6.85 -11.42
C ASP A 100 5.81 7.12 -11.46
N GLY A 101 5.00 6.10 -11.77
CA GLY A 101 3.54 6.25 -11.82
C GLY A 101 2.92 6.33 -10.44
N PHE A 102 3.37 5.46 -9.54
CA PHE A 102 2.77 5.27 -8.22
C PHE A 102 2.96 6.49 -7.34
N ILE A 103 4.20 6.95 -7.15
CA ILE A 103 4.50 8.13 -6.33
C ILE A 103 3.85 9.37 -6.94
N SER A 104 3.85 9.48 -8.27
CA SER A 104 3.25 10.65 -8.91
C SER A 104 1.76 10.78 -8.65
N LEU A 105 1.03 9.66 -8.73
CA LEU A 105 -0.40 9.64 -8.43
C LEU A 105 -0.67 9.82 -6.94
N CYS A 106 0.20 9.30 -6.07
CA CYS A 106 0.10 9.58 -4.64
C CYS A 106 0.20 11.10 -4.35
N GLU A 107 1.17 11.78 -4.96
CA GLU A 107 1.35 13.23 -4.77
C GLU A 107 0.22 14.04 -5.39
N VAL A 108 -0.27 13.67 -6.58
CA VAL A 108 -1.44 14.32 -7.20
C VAL A 108 -2.67 14.25 -6.29
N MET A 109 -2.88 13.11 -5.64
CA MET A 109 -4.01 12.88 -4.75
C MET A 109 -3.76 13.31 -3.29
N GLY A 110 -2.58 13.87 -2.99
CA GLY A 110 -2.19 14.25 -1.63
C GLY A 110 -2.14 13.09 -0.64
N LEU A 111 -1.94 11.84 -1.11
CA LEU A 111 -1.89 10.66 -0.26
C LEU A 111 -0.65 10.71 0.64
N LYS A 112 -0.81 10.39 1.91
CA LYS A 112 0.29 10.27 2.88
C LYS A 112 0.56 8.83 3.26
N ILE A 113 -0.45 7.97 3.17
CA ILE A 113 -0.29 6.51 3.27
C ILE A 113 -1.00 5.90 2.08
N SER A 114 -0.30 5.06 1.32
CA SER A 114 -0.84 4.55 0.07
C SER A 114 -0.38 3.13 -0.24
N GLN A 115 -1.17 2.45 -1.07
CA GLN A 115 -0.78 1.19 -1.68
C GLN A 115 -1.18 1.18 -3.16
N PRO A 116 -0.53 0.38 -4.02
CA PRO A 116 -1.11 0.05 -5.32
C PRO A 116 -2.34 -0.84 -5.15
N ALA A 117 -3.26 -0.78 -6.11
CA ALA A 117 -4.34 -1.77 -6.17
C ALA A 117 -3.81 -3.16 -6.51
N HIS A 118 -4.61 -4.18 -6.24
CA HIS A 118 -4.38 -5.55 -6.65
C HIS A 118 -5.00 -5.82 -8.02
N ARG A 119 -4.32 -6.61 -8.86
CA ARG A 119 -4.93 -7.20 -10.06
C ARG A 119 -6.03 -8.19 -9.67
N TYR A 120 -6.98 -8.44 -10.56
CA TYR A 120 -8.13 -9.31 -10.26
C TYR A 120 -7.75 -10.77 -9.94
N HIS A 121 -6.59 -11.24 -10.41
CA HIS A 121 -6.05 -12.56 -10.12
C HIS A 121 -4.98 -12.56 -9.02
N SER A 122 -4.78 -11.43 -8.35
CA SER A 122 -3.86 -11.31 -7.23
C SER A 122 -4.47 -11.87 -5.95
N TYR A 123 -3.64 -12.45 -5.08
CA TYR A 123 -4.04 -12.66 -3.68
C TYR A 123 -4.16 -11.30 -2.96
N THR A 124 -5.24 -11.10 -2.21
CA THR A 124 -5.47 -9.92 -1.34
C THR A 124 -6.36 -10.35 -0.18
N SER A 125 -6.29 -9.65 0.95
CA SER A 125 -7.13 -9.97 2.10
C SER A 125 -8.58 -9.54 1.86
N PHE A 126 -8.78 -8.48 1.05
CA PHE A 126 -10.10 -7.96 0.75
C PHE A 126 -10.25 -7.56 -0.73
N THR A 127 -11.37 -7.95 -1.34
CA THR A 127 -11.72 -7.57 -2.73
C THR A 127 -11.82 -6.06 -2.94
N PHE A 128 -11.96 -5.28 -1.85
CA PHE A 128 -11.87 -3.81 -1.85
C PHE A 128 -10.58 -3.28 -2.49
N ASN A 129 -9.48 -4.03 -2.36
CA ASN A 129 -8.17 -3.65 -2.86
C ASN A 129 -7.98 -3.97 -4.32
N TYR A 130 -8.89 -4.71 -4.95
CA TYR A 130 -8.84 -4.89 -6.39
C TYR A 130 -8.95 -3.57 -7.12
N ARG A 131 -8.23 -3.51 -8.23
CA ARG A 131 -8.23 -2.39 -9.15
C ARG A 131 -9.65 -2.09 -9.61
N LYS A 132 -10.01 -0.80 -9.61
CA LYS A 132 -11.28 -0.35 -10.19
C LYS A 132 -11.19 -0.04 -11.67
N TRP A 133 -12.26 -0.37 -12.40
CA TRP A 133 -12.35 -0.02 -13.80
C TRP A 133 -12.39 1.51 -13.99
N ASN A 134 -11.72 2.01 -15.04
CA ASN A 134 -11.65 3.43 -15.40
C ASN A 134 -11.27 4.35 -14.21
N SER A 135 -10.32 3.92 -13.38
CA SER A 135 -9.85 4.64 -12.19
C SER A 135 -8.33 4.78 -12.23
N LEU A 136 -7.82 5.96 -11.87
CA LEU A 136 -6.39 6.22 -11.66
C LEU A 136 -5.98 5.89 -10.23
N GLY A 137 -6.83 6.20 -9.26
CA GLY A 137 -6.63 5.96 -7.84
C GLY A 137 -7.83 6.41 -7.02
N ARG A 138 -7.82 6.05 -5.74
CA ARG A 138 -8.93 6.26 -4.80
C ARG A 138 -8.41 6.83 -3.49
N ILE A 139 -9.06 7.87 -2.98
CA ILE A 139 -8.91 8.27 -1.58
C ILE A 139 -9.83 7.36 -0.77
N THR A 140 -9.29 6.69 0.23
CA THR A 140 -9.94 5.67 1.05
C THR A 140 -9.69 5.93 2.52
N ARG A 141 -10.31 5.11 3.37
CA ARG A 141 -9.98 5.05 4.81
C ARG A 141 -9.10 3.86 5.17
N TYR A 142 -8.62 3.15 4.15
CA TYR A 142 -7.97 1.86 4.30
C TYR A 142 -6.98 1.59 3.19
N VAL A 143 -5.82 1.08 3.59
CA VAL A 143 -4.88 0.32 2.76
C VAL A 143 -4.44 -0.92 3.54
N GLU A 144 -4.06 -1.98 2.85
CA GLU A 144 -3.40 -3.15 3.45
C GLU A 144 -1.95 -2.79 3.83
N ASP A 145 -1.41 -3.52 4.80
CA ASP A 145 -0.04 -3.41 5.30
C ASP A 145 1.00 -4.16 4.43
N GLY A 146 0.54 -4.69 3.29
CA GLY A 146 1.33 -5.38 2.29
C GLY A 146 0.46 -5.82 1.10
N PRO A 147 1.07 -6.24 -0.02
CA PRO A 147 2.50 -6.50 -0.17
C PRO A 147 3.34 -5.25 -0.49
N VAL A 148 2.71 -4.12 -0.80
CA VAL A 148 3.42 -2.85 -1.03
C VAL A 148 2.64 -1.73 -0.35
N THR A 149 3.27 -1.04 0.61
CA THR A 149 2.68 0.12 1.29
C THR A 149 3.70 1.24 1.34
N ALA A 150 3.29 2.47 1.05
CA ALA A 150 4.14 3.63 1.01
C ALA A 150 3.66 4.71 1.98
N PHE A 151 4.62 5.37 2.60
CA PHE A 151 4.42 6.39 3.60
C PHE A 151 5.18 7.64 3.17
N HIS A 152 4.47 8.75 3.01
CA HIS A 152 5.07 10.07 2.84
C HIS A 152 5.78 10.46 4.13
N ARG A 153 6.81 11.32 4.05
CA ARG A 153 7.56 11.78 5.23
C ARG A 153 6.68 12.34 6.35
N ASP A 154 5.59 13.02 6.01
CA ASP A 154 4.62 13.54 6.98
C ASP A 154 3.89 12.42 7.72
N ALA A 155 3.60 11.29 7.04
CA ALA A 155 3.03 10.12 7.70
C ALA A 155 4.06 9.43 8.59
N MET A 156 5.29 9.28 8.10
CA MET A 156 6.39 8.69 8.86
C MET A 156 6.61 9.38 10.20
N ALA A 157 6.35 10.70 10.30
CA ALA A 157 6.49 11.46 11.55
C ALA A 157 5.59 10.97 12.70
N TYR A 158 4.48 10.28 12.42
CA TYR A 158 3.56 9.77 13.45
C TYR A 158 3.31 8.25 13.39
N VAL A 159 3.65 7.57 12.30
CA VAL A 159 3.52 6.09 12.23
C VAL A 159 4.80 5.35 12.61
N TYR A 160 5.95 6.03 12.63
CA TYR A 160 7.21 5.43 13.04
C TYR A 160 7.49 5.72 14.53
N PRO A 161 7.95 4.73 15.31
CA PRO A 161 8.12 3.31 14.95
C PRO A 161 6.77 2.60 14.75
N PHE A 162 6.75 1.62 13.86
CA PHE A 162 5.55 0.83 13.60
C PHE A 162 5.24 -0.13 14.77
N PRO A 163 3.97 -0.50 15.01
CA PRO A 163 3.63 -1.51 16.01
C PRO A 163 4.29 -2.87 15.73
N GLU A 164 4.90 -3.47 16.75
CA GLU A 164 5.61 -4.76 16.64
C GLU A 164 4.66 -5.92 16.93
N LEU A 165 3.82 -6.26 15.95
CA LEU A 165 2.94 -7.43 16.00
C LEU A 165 3.56 -8.61 15.25
N ARG A 166 3.53 -9.81 15.83
CA ARG A 166 4.16 -11.02 15.28
C ARG A 166 3.71 -11.28 13.84
N TRP A 167 2.42 -11.09 13.56
CA TRP A 167 1.83 -11.34 12.24
C TRP A 167 1.42 -10.07 11.49
N ALA A 168 1.71 -8.89 12.05
CA ALA A 168 1.34 -7.57 11.49
C ALA A 168 -0.17 -7.27 11.36
N TRP A 169 -1.04 -8.21 11.73
CA TRP A 169 -2.49 -8.02 11.66
C TRP A 169 -2.95 -6.83 12.50
N ALA A 170 -3.81 -5.98 11.93
CA ALA A 170 -4.30 -4.73 12.50
C ALA A 170 -3.30 -3.56 12.55
N THR A 171 -2.06 -3.74 12.09
CA THR A 171 -1.17 -2.58 11.83
C THR A 171 -1.78 -1.63 10.80
N ASP A 172 -2.57 -2.19 9.88
CA ASP A 172 -3.27 -1.45 8.86
C ASP A 172 -4.38 -0.52 9.38
N ILE A 173 -5.16 -1.03 10.31
CA ILE A 173 -6.15 -0.21 11.01
C ILE A 173 -5.45 0.90 11.81
N ALA A 174 -4.32 0.61 12.45
CA ALA A 174 -3.58 1.59 13.23
C ALA A 174 -3.03 2.74 12.38
N PHE A 175 -2.34 2.44 11.27
CA PHE A 175 -1.77 3.49 10.42
C PHE A 175 -2.86 4.36 9.78
N CYS A 176 -4.02 3.78 9.43
CA CYS A 176 -5.11 4.51 8.78
C CYS A 176 -5.85 5.38 9.79
N ASN A 177 -6.03 4.90 11.02
CA ASN A 177 -6.57 5.72 12.09
C ASN A 177 -5.63 6.89 12.42
N ALA A 178 -4.32 6.66 12.49
CA ALA A 178 -3.34 7.72 12.75
C ALA A 178 -3.35 8.79 11.64
N ALA A 179 -3.44 8.40 10.37
CA ALA A 179 -3.60 9.35 9.27
C ALA A 179 -4.88 10.19 9.38
N ARG A 180 -6.00 9.56 9.77
CA ARG A 180 -7.27 10.27 10.00
C ARG A 180 -7.15 11.32 11.11
N HIS A 181 -6.47 11.02 12.20
CA HIS A 181 -6.21 11.98 13.28
C HIS A 181 -5.33 13.16 12.85
N ASN A 182 -4.49 12.96 11.84
CA ASN A 182 -3.62 13.99 11.26
C ASN A 182 -4.24 14.64 10.01
N HIS A 183 -5.52 14.41 9.72
CA HIS A 183 -6.22 14.94 8.53
C HIS A 183 -5.50 14.62 7.20
N HIS A 184 -4.85 13.47 7.13
CA HIS A 184 -4.09 13.05 5.98
C HIS A 184 -4.84 12.02 5.13
N ASN A 185 -4.74 12.18 3.80
CA ASN A 185 -5.35 11.24 2.87
C ASN A 185 -4.65 9.89 2.89
N VAL A 186 -5.46 8.84 2.91
CA VAL A 186 -5.06 7.45 2.69
C VAL A 186 -5.61 7.02 1.33
N GLY A 187 -4.92 6.18 0.56
CA GLY A 187 -5.47 5.81 -0.74
C GLY A 187 -4.84 4.64 -1.48
N ILE A 188 -5.56 4.18 -2.49
CA ILE A 188 -5.18 3.06 -3.34
C ILE A 188 -4.96 3.57 -4.77
N VAL A 189 -3.79 3.31 -5.36
CA VAL A 189 -3.49 3.70 -6.75
C VAL A 189 -3.83 2.56 -7.70
N ASP A 190 -4.94 2.71 -8.42
CA ASP A 190 -5.49 1.71 -9.35
C ASP A 190 -4.63 1.54 -10.61
N TYR A 191 -4.01 2.63 -11.08
CA TYR A 191 -3.21 2.61 -12.31
C TYR A 191 -1.97 1.71 -12.19
N THR A 192 -1.32 1.63 -11.03
CA THR A 192 -0.10 0.85 -10.83
C THR A 192 -0.37 -0.51 -10.19
N ALA A 193 -1.44 -1.19 -10.60
CA ALA A 193 -1.87 -2.42 -9.96
C ALA A 193 -0.80 -3.54 -9.99
N ILE A 194 -0.61 -4.16 -8.83
CA ILE A 194 0.37 -5.22 -8.56
C ILE A 194 -0.29 -6.58 -8.49
N GLU A 195 0.53 -7.63 -8.55
CA GLU A 195 0.11 -9.00 -8.28
C GLU A 195 0.90 -9.54 -7.09
N HIS A 196 0.19 -9.90 -6.03
CA HIS A 196 0.71 -10.66 -4.91
C HIS A 196 0.65 -12.13 -5.27
N LEU A 197 1.81 -12.79 -5.24
CA LEU A 197 2.00 -14.14 -5.79
C LEU A 197 1.66 -15.26 -4.79
N LYS A 198 1.43 -14.92 -3.52
CA LYS A 198 1.11 -15.88 -2.46
C LYS A 198 -0.10 -15.43 -1.63
N PRO A 199 -0.91 -16.37 -1.11
CA PRO A 199 -1.97 -16.05 -0.18
C PRO A 199 -1.39 -15.65 1.19
N ALA A 200 -2.04 -14.68 1.85
CA ALA A 200 -1.74 -14.38 3.24
C ALA A 200 -2.25 -15.50 4.17
N GLY A 201 -1.54 -15.76 5.27
CA GLY A 201 -2.09 -16.54 6.38
C GLY A 201 -2.03 -18.06 6.29
N GLN A 202 -1.29 -18.63 5.32
CA GLN A 202 -1.13 -20.09 5.24
C GLN A 202 -0.02 -20.65 6.14
N ASP A 203 0.98 -19.83 6.48
CA ASP A 203 2.20 -20.30 7.14
C ASP A 203 2.17 -20.13 8.68
N TYR A 204 1.02 -19.78 9.28
CA TYR A 204 0.94 -19.54 10.72
C TYR A 204 -0.43 -19.82 11.35
N PRO A 205 -0.50 -20.00 12.69
CA PRO A 205 -1.75 -20.23 13.39
C PRO A 205 -2.69 -19.02 13.33
N MET A 206 -3.69 -19.10 12.46
CA MET A 206 -4.72 -18.06 12.23
C MET A 206 -5.39 -17.55 13.50
N GLN A 207 -5.68 -18.43 14.46
CA GLN A 207 -6.34 -18.05 15.72
C GLN A 207 -5.44 -17.20 16.61
N ALA A 208 -4.13 -17.50 16.66
CA ALA A 208 -3.18 -16.71 17.42
C ALA A 208 -3.01 -15.31 16.82
N ALA A 209 -2.95 -15.22 15.49
CA ALA A 209 -2.90 -13.93 14.78
C ALA A 209 -4.15 -13.08 15.04
N LYS A 210 -5.35 -13.69 15.00
CA LYS A 210 -6.60 -13.01 15.37
C LYS A 210 -6.62 -12.52 16.82
N ALA A 211 -6.13 -13.35 17.75
CA ALA A 211 -6.08 -13.01 19.17
C ALA A 211 -5.14 -11.83 19.44
N GLU A 212 -3.93 -11.85 18.85
CA GLU A 212 -2.96 -10.76 18.95
C GLU A 212 -3.54 -9.44 18.39
N ALA A 213 -4.13 -9.48 17.18
CA ALA A 213 -4.73 -8.32 16.55
C ALA A 213 -5.86 -7.72 17.39
N ARG A 214 -6.76 -8.55 17.95
CA ARG A 214 -7.85 -8.10 18.82
C ARG A 214 -7.33 -7.47 20.11
N ALA A 215 -6.33 -8.09 20.74
CA ALA A 215 -5.70 -7.55 21.94
C ALA A 215 -5.02 -6.20 21.66
N PHE A 216 -4.35 -6.07 20.51
CA PHE A 216 -3.76 -4.81 20.06
C PHE A 216 -4.81 -3.72 19.85
N LEU A 217 -5.86 -3.99 19.04
CA LEU A 217 -6.94 -3.02 18.79
C LEU A 217 -7.62 -2.58 20.10
N SER A 218 -7.87 -3.51 21.02
CA SER A 218 -8.44 -3.21 22.33
C SER A 218 -7.56 -2.26 23.14
N ARG A 219 -6.25 -2.52 23.22
CA ARG A 219 -5.29 -1.64 23.92
C ARG A 219 -5.19 -0.24 23.31
N GLN A 220 -5.39 -0.13 21.99
CA GLN A 220 -5.38 1.14 21.28
C GLN A 220 -6.76 1.83 21.28
N ALA A 221 -7.76 1.25 21.95
CA ALA A 221 -9.16 1.70 21.92
C ALA A 221 -9.74 1.84 20.49
N LEU A 222 -9.21 1.06 19.53
CA LEU A 222 -9.63 1.09 18.14
C LEU A 222 -10.80 0.13 17.92
N ARG A 223 -11.91 0.67 17.41
CA ARG A 223 -13.12 -0.07 17.06
C ARG A 223 -13.44 0.15 15.57
N PRO A 224 -12.73 -0.53 14.65
CA PRO A 224 -12.95 -0.32 13.23
C PRO A 224 -14.36 -0.77 12.85
N ASP A 225 -15.14 0.12 12.25
CA ASP A 225 -16.36 -0.26 11.55
C ASP A 225 -16.01 -0.71 10.14
N ARG A 226 -16.48 -1.90 9.76
CA ARG A 226 -16.14 -2.51 8.47
C ARG A 226 -16.59 -1.64 7.29
N ARG A 227 -17.78 -1.02 7.37
CA ARG A 227 -18.33 -0.22 6.28
C ARG A 227 -17.54 1.07 6.12
N GLU A 228 -17.18 1.70 7.24
CA GLU A 228 -16.39 2.92 7.25
C GLU A 228 -14.95 2.69 6.82
N LEU A 229 -14.35 1.55 7.21
CA LEU A 229 -13.00 1.17 6.80
C LEU A 229 -12.93 0.95 5.29
N PHE A 230 -13.84 0.15 4.73
CA PHE A 230 -13.88 -0.19 3.31
C PHE A 230 -14.72 0.80 2.48
N ARG A 231 -14.45 2.09 2.68
CA ARG A 231 -15.12 3.17 1.96
C ARG A 231 -14.14 3.88 1.01
N ASN A 232 -14.62 4.12 -0.21
CA ASN A 232 -13.96 5.06 -1.13
C ASN A 232 -14.59 6.44 -0.88
N MET A 233 -13.75 7.42 -0.54
CA MET A 233 -14.17 8.80 -0.32
C MET A 233 -14.25 9.53 -1.66
N GLU A 234 -13.23 9.36 -2.50
CA GLU A 234 -13.12 9.95 -3.83
C GLU A 234 -12.42 8.97 -4.78
N ILE A 235 -12.80 9.01 -6.06
CA ILE A 235 -12.17 8.19 -7.11
C ILE A 235 -11.66 9.12 -8.19
N LEU A 236 -10.35 9.18 -8.38
CA LEU A 236 -9.72 9.97 -9.42
C LEU A 236 -9.95 9.32 -10.79
N ARG A 237 -10.68 10.01 -11.67
CA ARG A 237 -11.05 9.54 -13.01
C ARG A 237 -10.20 10.12 -14.10
N ASP A 238 -9.76 11.36 -13.93
CA ASP A 238 -9.01 12.08 -14.96
C ASP A 238 -8.11 13.16 -14.37
N ILE A 239 -7.02 13.45 -15.08
CA ILE A 239 -6.05 14.49 -14.74
C ILE A 239 -5.85 15.36 -15.97
N GLN A 240 -6.40 16.57 -15.92
CA GLN A 240 -6.19 17.62 -16.92
C GLN A 240 -5.12 18.59 -16.42
N PRO A 241 -4.53 19.43 -17.30
CA PRO A 241 -3.49 20.39 -16.89
C PRO A 241 -3.87 21.27 -15.71
N ASP A 242 -5.14 21.70 -15.64
CA ASP A 242 -5.60 22.71 -14.68
C ASP A 242 -6.63 22.19 -13.66
N HIS A 243 -7.08 20.93 -13.79
CA HIS A 243 -8.03 20.34 -12.83
C HIS A 243 -7.90 18.83 -12.69
N LEU A 244 -8.35 18.31 -11.55
CA LEU A 244 -8.54 16.88 -11.29
C LEU A 244 -10.03 16.56 -11.30
N SER A 245 -10.41 15.44 -11.91
CA SER A 245 -11.81 14.97 -11.92
C SER A 245 -11.96 13.80 -10.96
N TYR A 246 -12.79 13.98 -9.94
CA TYR A 246 -13.11 12.97 -8.93
C TYR A 246 -14.59 12.61 -8.97
N ASP A 247 -14.89 11.31 -8.87
CA ASP A 247 -16.21 10.84 -8.47
C ASP A 247 -16.26 10.75 -6.94
N VAL A 248 -17.32 11.29 -6.33
CA VAL A 248 -17.64 11.08 -4.92
C VAL A 248 -18.73 10.00 -4.83
N PRO A 249 -18.43 8.78 -4.35
CA PRO A 249 -19.44 7.73 -4.25
C PRO A 249 -20.58 8.13 -3.31
N CYS A 250 -21.83 8.07 -3.80
CA CYS A 250 -23.01 8.38 -3.00
C CYS A 250 -23.18 7.36 -1.85
N LEU A 251 -23.58 7.85 -0.67
CA LEU A 251 -23.96 7.04 0.50
C LEU A 251 -25.34 6.38 0.29
N MET A 252 -25.58 5.67 -0.80
CA MET A 252 -26.81 4.89 -0.92
C MET A 252 -26.59 3.50 -0.33
N GLY A 253 -27.33 3.21 0.74
CA GLY A 253 -27.42 1.88 1.31
C GLY A 253 -27.90 0.88 0.26
N MET A 254 -27.09 -0.14 -0.02
CA MET A 254 -27.51 -1.33 -0.73
C MET A 254 -27.25 -2.57 0.13
N PRO A 255 -28.15 -3.57 0.09
CA PRO A 255 -28.19 -4.65 1.05
C PRO A 255 -27.01 -5.61 0.86
N ALA A 256 -26.51 -6.13 1.98
CA ALA A 256 -25.45 -7.11 1.99
C ALA A 256 -25.97 -8.45 1.45
N THR A 257 -25.67 -8.77 0.20
CA THR A 257 -25.65 -10.16 -0.26
C THR A 257 -24.20 -10.59 -0.44
N TRP A 258 -23.76 -11.44 0.49
CA TRP A 258 -22.47 -12.11 0.50
C TRP A 258 -22.52 -13.32 -0.44
N PRO A 259 -21.42 -13.72 -1.10
CA PRO A 259 -21.19 -15.12 -1.39
C PRO A 259 -20.79 -15.80 -0.09
N VAL A 260 -21.62 -16.75 0.35
CA VAL A 260 -21.28 -17.73 1.38
C VAL A 260 -20.08 -18.53 0.88
N ALA A 261 -18.94 -18.44 1.57
CA ALA A 261 -17.92 -19.46 1.43
C ALA A 261 -18.49 -20.75 2.05
N GLN A 262 -18.82 -21.72 1.21
CA GLN A 262 -19.20 -23.08 1.60
C GLN A 262 -17.95 -23.90 1.98
N PRO A 263 -18.11 -24.97 2.78
CA PRO A 263 -17.21 -25.38 3.86
C PRO A 263 -15.84 -25.90 3.44
#